data_AF-A0A0R3PK33-F1
#
_entry.id   AF-A0A0R3PK33-F1
#
_cell.length_a   1.000
_cell.length_b   1.000
_cell.length_c   1.000
_cell.angle_alpha   90.00
_cell.angle_beta   90.00
_cell.angle_gamma   90.00
#
_symmetry.space_group_name_H-M   'P 1'
#
loop_
_entity.id
_entity.type
_entity.pdbx_description
1 polymer ?
#
loop_
_entity_poly.entity_id
_entity_poly.type
_entity_poly.pdbx_seq_one_letter_code
_entity_poly.pdbx_strand_id
1 'polypeptide(L)'
;MFRKPFSLKKNTNLRNSDAKKLLQRLPEKGAAVLPKKVVVAHVKLLAFNGTVVNVYVVDKEPMFFEFDDSGFLFPTLYFAWIDLTAFPTLVVHESVLRHLENGADLMLQGGLYSIVEFYFEFHVKPNKFEVVSNVQLLSLNRCFSSIRFQKRKKPLFQLLRCFLAALKFRLGKLPMDVGQFYSTCLLKCVPSGRRLDMKKTKYKKFSAFLNEVNKSKDGPLVFLYKFRYHSLRSFTISDEVVQDEQRATICGPKICEFYSVTDTVLPILRCCGNYTKGQLLAVSEIRQIVTDYVKREVCGYSYLTIRLDPILADVTRIAGEVTDWNTLIQKIQSKMTKTFVLRMPDGRELVRKISMPKITFKVETRSGNKKVTLINNLAVFGIDTKKLCQQIQVEAATSATTTNEAPNCEGPQITVLGNQVLDLCVYSYK
;
A
#
# COMPACT_ATOMS: atom_id res chain seq x y z
N MET A 1 -14.31 17.07 6.86
CA MET A 1 -14.72 16.34 8.09
C MET A 1 -13.62 15.47 8.69
N PHE A 2 -13.12 14.44 7.98
CA PHE A 2 -12.18 13.45 8.54
C PHE A 2 -10.69 13.69 8.20
N ARG A 3 -10.31 14.95 7.89
CA ARG A 3 -8.92 15.30 7.53
C ARG A 3 -7.95 15.20 8.72
N LYS A 4 -8.43 15.52 9.92
CA LYS A 4 -7.68 15.43 11.17
C LYS A 4 -8.04 14.12 11.90
N PRO A 5 -7.14 13.57 12.72
CA PRO A 5 -7.43 12.37 13.50
C PRO A 5 -8.64 12.61 14.43
N PHE A 6 -9.51 11.61 14.52
CA PHE A 6 -10.72 11.62 15.35
C PHE A 6 -10.61 10.57 16.44
N SER A 7 -11.36 10.75 17.53
CA SER A 7 -11.37 9.81 18.67
C SER A 7 -12.68 9.05 18.76
N LEU A 8 -12.62 7.78 19.18
CA LEU A 8 -13.79 6.96 19.43
C LEU A 8 -14.41 7.30 20.80
N LYS A 9 -15.68 7.69 20.83
CA LYS A 9 -16.42 8.01 22.07
C LYS A 9 -17.21 6.81 22.61
N LYS A 10 -17.94 6.11 21.73
CA LYS A 10 -18.76 4.95 22.11
C LYS A 10 -18.92 4.00 20.93
N ASN A 11 -18.96 2.70 21.20
CA ASN A 11 -19.34 1.67 20.24
C ASN A 11 -20.45 0.82 20.85
N THR A 12 -21.57 0.65 20.15
CA THR A 12 -22.74 -0.07 20.67
C THR A 12 -23.42 -0.84 19.56
N ASN A 13 -23.63 -2.15 19.75
CA ASN A 13 -24.41 -2.96 18.83
C ASN A 13 -25.89 -2.54 18.88
N LEU A 14 -26.48 -2.30 17.72
CA LEU A 14 -27.90 -1.96 17.60
C LEU A 14 -28.76 -3.20 17.80
N ARG A 15 -29.94 -3.01 18.40
CA ARG A 15 -30.97 -4.05 18.45
C ARG A 15 -31.53 -4.28 17.05
N ASN A 16 -32.03 -5.49 16.79
CA ASN A 16 -32.61 -5.85 15.49
C ASN A 16 -33.76 -4.91 15.05
N SER A 17 -34.53 -4.36 15.99
CA SER A 17 -35.55 -3.36 15.72
C SER A 17 -34.98 -2.07 15.15
N ASP A 18 -33.86 -1.60 15.71
CA ASP A 18 -33.26 -0.32 15.37
C ASP A 18 -32.44 -0.43 14.07
N ALA A 19 -31.81 -1.59 13.85
CA ALA A 19 -31.18 -1.92 12.58
C ALA A 19 -32.19 -1.91 11.42
N LYS A 20 -33.40 -2.48 11.62
CA LYS A 20 -34.47 -2.43 10.61
C LYS A 20 -34.93 -1.00 10.31
N LYS A 21 -35.07 -0.15 11.34
CA LYS A 21 -35.42 1.27 11.16
C LYS A 21 -34.34 2.03 10.38
N LEU A 22 -33.07 1.73 10.61
CA LEU A 22 -31.97 2.33 9.85
C LEU A 22 -32.01 1.89 8.38
N LEU A 23 -32.21 0.60 8.11
CA LEU A 23 -32.30 0.09 6.74
C LEU A 23 -33.51 0.64 5.97
N GLN A 24 -34.61 0.96 6.65
CA GLN A 24 -35.76 1.63 6.06
C GLN A 24 -35.48 3.08 5.61
N ARG A 25 -34.46 3.73 6.18
CA ARG A 25 -34.02 5.07 5.76
C ARG A 25 -33.20 5.03 4.46
N LEU A 26 -32.73 3.86 4.03
CA LEU A 26 -31.95 3.72 2.80
C LEU A 26 -32.86 3.59 1.58
N PRO A 27 -32.45 4.13 0.42
CA PRO A 27 -33.15 3.87 -0.84
C PRO A 27 -33.12 2.37 -1.18
N GLU A 28 -34.16 1.86 -1.84
CA GLU A 28 -34.37 0.42 -2.09
C GLU A 28 -33.15 -0.27 -2.75
N LYS A 29 -32.47 0.43 -3.65
CA LYS A 29 -31.24 -0.06 -4.31
C LYS A 29 -30.08 -0.23 -3.33
N GLY A 30 -29.90 0.72 -2.41
CA GLY A 30 -28.83 0.66 -1.40
C GLY A 30 -29.08 -0.41 -0.33
N ALA A 31 -30.35 -0.65 0.02
CA ALA A 31 -30.72 -1.69 0.98
C ALA A 31 -30.51 -3.12 0.42
N ALA A 32 -30.63 -3.32 -0.90
CA ALA A 32 -30.46 -4.61 -1.55
C ALA A 32 -29.01 -5.12 -1.55
N VAL A 33 -28.04 -4.20 -1.49
CA VAL A 33 -26.60 -4.49 -1.48
C VAL A 33 -26.15 -5.02 -0.11
N LEU A 34 -26.88 -4.68 0.96
CA LEU A 34 -26.52 -5.08 2.31
C LEU A 34 -27.00 -6.51 2.63
N PRO A 35 -26.22 -7.31 3.36
CA PRO A 35 -26.62 -8.67 3.68
C PRO A 35 -27.81 -8.66 4.67
N LYS A 36 -28.85 -9.45 4.38
CA LYS A 36 -30.16 -9.42 5.07
C LYS A 36 -30.14 -9.81 6.57
N LYS A 37 -29.04 -10.37 7.08
CA LYS A 37 -28.94 -10.95 8.43
C LYS A 37 -27.59 -10.61 9.05
N VAL A 38 -27.41 -9.36 9.48
CA VAL A 38 -26.11 -8.84 9.94
C VAL A 38 -26.24 -8.01 11.21
N VAL A 39 -25.20 -8.10 12.05
CA VAL A 39 -25.00 -7.26 13.24
C VAL A 39 -24.62 -5.85 12.79
N VAL A 40 -25.47 -4.87 13.12
CA VAL A 40 -25.20 -3.46 12.89
C VAL A 40 -24.71 -2.84 14.20
N ALA A 41 -23.56 -2.17 14.15
CA ALA A 41 -23.01 -1.40 15.27
C ALA A 41 -23.11 0.10 15.00
N HIS A 42 -23.43 0.85 16.04
CA HIS A 42 -23.44 2.30 16.06
C HIS A 42 -22.22 2.82 16.82
N VAL A 43 -21.38 3.55 16.11
CA VAL A 43 -20.07 4.05 16.55
C VAL A 43 -20.13 5.57 16.61
N LYS A 44 -20.09 6.13 17.82
CA LYS A 44 -19.99 7.58 18.02
C LYS A 44 -18.54 8.01 18.00
N LEU A 45 -18.19 8.83 17.03
CA LEU A 45 -16.89 9.47 16.88
C LEU A 45 -16.95 10.92 17.35
N LEU A 46 -15.84 11.42 17.86
CA LEU A 46 -15.61 12.83 18.16
C LEU A 46 -14.55 13.34 17.18
N ALA A 47 -14.95 14.23 16.28
CA ALA A 47 -14.06 14.89 15.35
C ALA A 47 -13.21 15.96 16.06
N PHE A 48 -12.10 16.36 15.43
CA PHE A 48 -11.16 17.34 16.00
C PHE A 48 -11.81 18.70 16.30
N ASN A 49 -12.84 19.09 15.55
CA ASN A 49 -13.59 20.33 15.74
C ASN A 49 -14.67 20.23 16.85
N GLY A 50 -14.75 19.09 17.56
CA GLY A 50 -15.75 18.86 18.61
C GLY A 50 -17.09 18.32 18.10
N THR A 51 -17.30 18.21 16.78
CA THR A 51 -18.52 17.64 16.21
C THR A 51 -18.59 16.14 16.51
N VAL A 52 -19.76 15.67 16.97
CA VAL A 52 -20.03 14.25 17.17
C VAL A 52 -20.56 13.67 15.88
N VAL A 53 -19.88 12.64 15.36
CA VAL A 53 -20.29 11.95 14.13
C VAL A 53 -20.73 10.53 14.49
N ASN A 54 -21.94 10.18 14.06
CA ASN A 54 -22.52 8.85 14.23
C ASN A 54 -22.16 8.00 13.01
N VAL A 55 -21.38 6.94 13.18
CA VAL A 55 -20.99 6.02 12.12
C VAL A 55 -21.68 4.67 12.31
N TYR A 56 -22.24 4.13 11.25
CA TYR A 56 -22.92 2.84 11.23
C TYR A 56 -22.04 1.81 10.54
N VAL A 57 -21.70 0.77 11.31
CA VAL A 57 -20.80 -0.31 10.92
C VAL A 57 -21.63 -1.59 10.74
N VAL A 58 -21.55 -2.20 9.57
CA VAL A 58 -22.28 -3.43 9.21
C VAL A 58 -21.23 -4.51 9.00
N ASP A 59 -21.30 -5.61 9.76
CA ASP A 59 -20.30 -6.70 9.71
C ASP A 59 -18.83 -6.24 9.87
N LYS A 60 -18.58 -5.33 10.82
CA LYS A 60 -17.27 -4.70 11.08
C LYS A 60 -16.76 -3.77 9.96
N GLU A 61 -17.58 -3.47 8.95
CA GLU A 61 -17.23 -2.55 7.88
C GLU A 61 -18.04 -1.24 7.99
N PRO A 62 -17.39 -0.06 7.94
CA PRO A 62 -18.08 1.23 8.05
C PRO A 62 -18.82 1.54 6.74
N MET A 63 -20.15 1.55 6.80
CA MET A 63 -20.98 1.72 5.59
C MET A 63 -21.56 3.12 5.48
N PHE A 64 -22.01 3.70 6.59
CA PHE A 64 -22.69 4.99 6.59
C PHE A 64 -22.30 5.87 7.77
N PHE A 65 -22.51 7.17 7.65
CA PHE A 65 -22.33 8.12 8.74
C PHE A 65 -23.33 9.27 8.68
N GLU A 66 -23.55 9.90 9.82
CA GLU A 66 -24.43 11.05 10.04
C GLU A 66 -23.67 12.01 10.95
N PHE A 67 -23.58 13.28 10.56
CA PHE A 67 -22.77 14.27 11.27
C PHE A 67 -23.58 15.45 11.82
N ASP A 68 -24.87 15.51 11.48
CA ASP A 68 -25.84 16.50 11.96
C ASP A 68 -27.13 15.78 12.38
N ASP A 69 -27.93 16.39 13.25
CA ASP A 69 -29.27 15.88 13.64
C ASP A 69 -30.31 16.00 12.51
N SER A 70 -29.87 16.30 11.29
CA SER A 70 -30.69 16.51 10.10
C SER A 70 -31.36 15.24 9.57
N GLY A 71 -30.98 14.06 10.07
CA GLY A 71 -31.60 12.82 9.66
C GLY A 71 -31.14 12.32 8.28
N PHE A 72 -30.08 12.89 7.70
CA PHE A 72 -29.51 12.43 6.43
C PHE A 72 -28.35 11.45 6.66
N LEU A 73 -28.41 10.33 5.95
CA LEU A 73 -27.42 9.27 6.04
C LEU A 73 -26.45 9.35 4.85
N PHE A 74 -25.18 9.58 5.12
CA PHE A 74 -24.13 9.69 4.10
C PHE A 74 -23.39 8.36 3.93
N PRO A 75 -23.14 7.89 2.71
CA PRO A 75 -22.36 6.68 2.47
C PRO A 75 -20.87 6.93 2.71
N THR A 76 -20.15 5.92 3.18
CA THR A 76 -18.68 5.93 3.13
C THR A 76 -18.18 5.69 1.71
N LEU A 77 -16.94 6.11 1.41
CA LEU A 77 -16.29 5.78 0.13
C LEU A 77 -16.23 4.27 -0.10
N TYR A 78 -16.11 3.50 0.98
CA TYR A 78 -16.12 2.04 0.92
C TYR A 78 -17.47 1.52 0.38
N PHE A 79 -18.60 2.02 0.90
CA PHE A 79 -19.92 1.64 0.38
C PHE A 79 -20.11 2.10 -1.09
N ALA A 80 -19.66 3.30 -1.43
CA ALA A 80 -19.74 3.82 -2.80
C ALA A 80 -18.96 2.98 -3.83
N TRP A 81 -17.89 2.29 -3.42
CA TRP A 81 -17.17 1.36 -4.30
C TRP A 81 -17.89 0.03 -4.52
N ILE A 82 -18.75 -0.39 -3.59
CA ILE A 82 -19.54 -1.62 -3.74
C ILE A 82 -20.64 -1.40 -4.77
N ASP A 83 -21.32 -0.24 -4.73
CA ASP A 83 -22.32 0.15 -5.72
C ASP A 83 -22.19 1.61 -6.15
N LEU A 84 -21.46 1.81 -7.24
CA LEU A 84 -21.26 3.11 -7.89
C LEU A 84 -22.54 3.68 -8.53
N THR A 85 -23.59 2.87 -8.69
CA THR A 85 -24.86 3.29 -9.31
C THR A 85 -25.91 3.74 -8.30
N ALA A 86 -25.64 3.55 -7.01
CA ALA A 86 -26.54 3.93 -5.93
C ALA A 86 -26.63 5.46 -5.74
N PHE A 87 -25.63 6.23 -6.19
CA PHE A 87 -25.54 7.67 -5.96
C PHE A 87 -25.23 8.47 -7.24
N PRO A 88 -25.69 9.73 -7.31
CA PRO A 88 -25.28 10.64 -8.39
C PRO A 88 -23.76 10.81 -8.42
N THR A 89 -23.15 10.74 -9.61
CA THR A 89 -21.70 10.87 -9.78
C THR A 89 -21.39 12.18 -10.51
N LEU A 90 -20.42 12.93 -9.98
CA LEU A 90 -19.88 14.14 -10.61
C LEU A 90 -18.49 13.84 -11.15
N VAL A 91 -18.25 14.14 -12.42
CA VAL A 91 -16.95 13.99 -13.07
C VAL A 91 -16.22 15.33 -13.04
N VAL A 92 -15.01 15.34 -12.47
CA VAL A 92 -14.18 16.53 -12.27
C VAL A 92 -12.86 16.40 -13.02
N HIS A 93 -12.24 17.54 -13.35
CA HIS A 93 -10.92 17.56 -13.98
C HIS A 93 -9.81 17.10 -13.02
N GLU A 94 -8.76 16.45 -13.55
CA GLU A 94 -7.64 15.89 -12.76
C GLU A 94 -6.93 16.95 -11.90
N SER A 95 -6.83 18.19 -12.38
CA SER A 95 -6.24 19.29 -11.60
C SER A 95 -6.99 19.58 -10.30
N VAL A 96 -8.29 19.32 -10.26
CA VAL A 96 -9.14 19.53 -9.08
C VAL A 96 -9.06 18.34 -8.12
N LEU A 97 -8.78 17.13 -8.64
CA LEU A 97 -8.62 15.93 -7.82
C LEU A 97 -7.58 16.12 -6.71
N ARG A 98 -6.41 16.71 -7.01
CA ARG A 98 -5.36 16.99 -6.02
C ARG A 98 -5.83 17.89 -4.87
N HIS A 99 -6.79 18.77 -5.13
CA HIS A 99 -7.34 19.67 -4.13
C HIS A 99 -8.44 18.96 -3.31
N LEU A 100 -9.27 18.14 -3.97
CA LEU A 100 -10.32 17.34 -3.31
C LEU A 100 -9.75 16.26 -2.40
N GLU A 101 -8.65 15.60 -2.79
CA GLU A 101 -7.94 14.62 -1.94
C GLU A 101 -7.44 15.25 -0.63
N ASN A 102 -7.09 16.55 -0.68
CA ASN A 102 -6.71 17.33 0.49
C ASN A 102 -7.91 17.86 1.31
N GLY A 103 -9.13 17.50 0.91
CA GLY A 103 -10.37 17.86 1.58
C GLY A 103 -10.82 19.30 1.35
N ALA A 104 -10.45 19.90 0.20
CA ALA A 104 -11.01 21.18 -0.23
C ALA A 104 -12.43 21.00 -0.78
N ASP A 105 -13.23 22.08 -0.72
CA ASP A 105 -14.58 22.08 -1.28
C ASP A 105 -14.55 22.17 -2.82
N LEU A 106 -15.52 21.54 -3.48
CA LEU A 106 -15.65 21.60 -4.93
C LEU A 106 -16.27 22.94 -5.34
N MET A 107 -15.49 23.78 -6.03
CA MET A 107 -15.95 25.07 -6.55
C MET A 107 -16.49 24.93 -7.97
N LEU A 108 -17.58 25.65 -8.29
CA LEU A 108 -18.29 25.56 -9.57
C LEU A 108 -17.41 25.90 -10.79
N GLN A 109 -16.41 26.78 -10.61
CA GLN A 109 -15.46 27.19 -11.64
C GLN A 109 -14.42 26.09 -12.01
N GLY A 110 -14.35 25.00 -11.23
CA GLY A 110 -13.35 23.93 -11.35
C GLY A 110 -13.61 22.83 -12.39
N GLY A 111 -14.44 23.08 -13.41
CA GLY A 111 -14.58 22.15 -14.54
C GLY A 111 -15.49 20.95 -14.27
N LEU A 112 -16.81 21.17 -14.41
CA LEU A 112 -17.78 20.12 -14.70
C LEU A 112 -17.66 19.75 -16.18
N TYR A 113 -17.13 18.56 -16.49
CA TYR A 113 -17.30 17.96 -17.81
C TYR A 113 -18.55 17.07 -17.75
N SER A 114 -19.70 17.65 -18.05
CA SER A 114 -21.01 17.01 -18.17
C SER A 114 -21.52 16.28 -16.91
N ILE A 115 -22.64 16.78 -16.38
CA ILE A 115 -23.53 15.96 -15.54
C ILE A 115 -23.96 14.78 -16.43
N VAL A 116 -23.75 13.54 -15.98
CA VAL A 116 -24.46 12.42 -16.60
C VAL A 116 -25.91 12.55 -16.12
N GLU A 117 -26.68 13.36 -16.84
CA GLU A 117 -28.09 13.63 -16.60
C GLU A 117 -28.88 12.33 -16.83
N PHE A 118 -29.15 11.59 -15.76
CA PHE A 118 -30.44 10.95 -15.66
C PHE A 118 -31.41 12.06 -15.26
N TYR A 119 -32.15 12.59 -16.24
CA TYR A 119 -33.22 13.56 -15.98
C TYR A 119 -34.20 12.96 -14.96
N PHE A 120 -34.13 13.40 -13.71
CA PHE A 120 -35.31 13.60 -12.91
C PHE A 120 -35.65 15.09 -13.07
N GLU A 121 -36.71 15.37 -13.81
CA GLU A 121 -37.20 16.72 -13.99
C GLU A 121 -37.70 17.24 -12.63
N PHE A 122 -36.86 17.95 -11.89
CA PHE A 122 -37.27 18.69 -10.70
C PHE A 122 -37.96 19.98 -11.17
N HIS A 123 -39.25 19.89 -11.45
CA HIS A 123 -40.08 21.08 -11.53
C HIS A 123 -40.30 21.61 -10.12
N VAL A 124 -39.59 22.68 -9.75
CA VAL A 124 -39.86 23.42 -8.51
C VAL A 124 -41.19 24.17 -8.70
N LYS A 125 -42.26 23.64 -8.09
CA LYS A 125 -43.39 24.46 -7.64
C LYS A 125 -43.61 24.21 -6.14
N PRO A 126 -43.94 25.25 -5.36
CA PRO A 126 -44.01 25.15 -3.91
C PRO A 126 -45.20 24.26 -3.53
N ASN A 127 -44.94 23.27 -2.68
CA ASN A 127 -45.93 22.46 -1.96
C ASN A 127 -46.70 21.38 -2.73
N LYS A 128 -46.04 20.25 -3.03
CA LYS A 128 -46.49 18.83 -2.86
C LYS A 128 -45.63 17.90 -3.73
N PHE A 129 -45.17 16.78 -3.17
CA PHE A 129 -44.40 15.76 -3.89
C PHE A 129 -45.28 14.55 -4.20
N GLU A 130 -45.49 14.27 -5.49
CA GLU A 130 -46.01 12.98 -5.99
C GLU A 130 -45.04 12.43 -7.03
N VAL A 131 -44.83 11.11 -7.00
CA VAL A 131 -43.89 10.36 -7.87
C VAL A 131 -44.70 9.55 -8.87
N VAL A 132 -44.51 9.78 -10.18
CA VAL A 132 -45.07 8.93 -11.23
C VAL A 132 -43.94 8.46 -12.15
N SER A 133 -43.89 7.15 -12.39
CA SER A 133 -42.88 6.46 -13.16
C SER A 133 -43.17 6.44 -14.67
N ASN A 134 -42.17 6.72 -15.51
CA ASN A 134 -41.90 5.93 -16.72
C ASN A 134 -40.54 6.27 -17.34
N VAL A 135 -39.83 5.24 -17.81
CA VAL A 135 -38.44 5.28 -18.30
C VAL A 135 -38.41 5.06 -19.82
N GLN A 136 -37.64 5.88 -20.55
CA GLN A 136 -37.20 5.54 -21.90
C GLN A 136 -35.73 5.91 -22.11
N LEU A 137 -34.98 4.98 -22.71
CA LEU A 137 -33.52 4.97 -22.79
C LEU A 137 -33.11 5.39 -24.20
N LEU A 138 -32.44 6.53 -24.35
CA LEU A 138 -31.80 6.92 -25.60
C LEU A 138 -30.29 7.12 -25.42
N SER A 139 -29.58 6.60 -26.42
CA SER A 139 -28.16 6.31 -26.46
C SER A 139 -27.25 7.54 -26.42
N LEU A 140 -26.04 7.39 -25.86
CA LEU A 140 -24.86 8.05 -26.41
C LEU A 140 -23.61 7.18 -26.29
N ASN A 141 -23.29 6.51 -27.40
CA ASN A 141 -21.97 5.97 -27.70
C ASN A 141 -21.01 7.15 -27.95
N ARG A 142 -20.01 7.37 -27.07
CA ARG A 142 -18.69 7.93 -27.48
C ARG A 142 -17.61 8.06 -26.39
N CYS A 143 -17.89 7.85 -25.10
CA CYS A 143 -16.86 7.92 -24.04
C CYS A 143 -16.66 6.60 -23.25
N PHE A 144 -16.88 5.45 -23.90
CA PHE A 144 -16.73 4.12 -23.30
C PHE A 144 -15.40 3.41 -23.67
N SER A 145 -14.30 4.15 -23.85
CA SER A 145 -13.02 3.54 -24.24
C SER A 145 -12.16 3.02 -23.08
N SER A 146 -12.56 3.14 -21.80
CA SER A 146 -11.75 2.59 -20.69
C SER A 146 -12.50 1.83 -19.59
N ILE A 147 -13.77 1.47 -19.82
CA ILE A 147 -14.48 0.51 -18.96
C ILE A 147 -14.56 -0.81 -19.72
N ARG A 148 -13.68 -1.75 -19.36
CA ARG A 148 -13.66 -3.13 -19.89
C ARG A 148 -14.97 -3.83 -19.53
N PHE A 149 -15.97 -3.68 -20.40
CA PHE A 149 -17.16 -4.51 -20.44
C PHE A 149 -16.74 -5.96 -20.71
N GLN A 150 -16.69 -6.79 -19.66
CA GLN A 150 -16.56 -8.24 -19.82
C GLN A 150 -17.87 -8.81 -20.41
N LYS A 151 -18.04 -8.72 -21.72
CA LYS A 151 -18.96 -9.62 -22.43
C LYS A 151 -18.53 -11.05 -22.11
N ARG A 152 -19.45 -11.89 -21.62
CA ARG A 152 -19.28 -13.33 -21.41
C ARG A 152 -18.75 -13.97 -22.72
N LYS A 153 -17.43 -14.11 -22.84
CA LYS A 153 -16.80 -14.82 -23.96
C LYS A 153 -17.16 -16.30 -23.84
N LYS A 154 -17.62 -16.93 -24.93
CA LYS A 154 -18.00 -18.36 -24.97
C LYS A 154 -16.87 -19.23 -24.38
N PRO A 155 -17.16 -20.29 -23.59
CA PRO A 155 -16.15 -21.11 -22.91
C PRO A 155 -15.12 -21.74 -23.87
N LEU A 156 -15.54 -22.02 -25.10
CA LEU A 156 -14.69 -22.50 -26.19
C LEU A 156 -13.59 -21.50 -26.60
N PHE A 157 -13.92 -20.21 -26.64
CA PHE A 157 -12.96 -19.17 -27.04
C PHE A 157 -11.90 -18.95 -25.96
N GLN A 158 -12.30 -19.06 -24.69
CA GLN A 158 -11.37 -18.98 -23.56
C GLN A 158 -10.39 -20.16 -23.54
N LEU A 159 -10.87 -21.38 -23.82
CA LEU A 159 -10.03 -22.58 -23.92
C LEU A 159 -8.95 -22.40 -25.01
N LEU A 160 -9.35 -21.98 -26.21
CA LEU A 160 -8.43 -21.81 -27.33
C LEU A 160 -7.36 -20.74 -27.04
N ARG A 161 -7.74 -19.61 -26.43
CA ARG A 161 -6.77 -18.55 -26.11
C ARG A 161 -5.80 -18.93 -24.99
N CYS A 162 -6.28 -19.57 -23.92
CA CYS A 162 -5.40 -20.05 -22.85
C CYS A 162 -4.44 -21.13 -23.36
N PHE A 163 -4.90 -22.00 -24.26
CA PHE A 163 -4.07 -23.00 -24.93
C PHE A 163 -2.97 -22.37 -25.79
N LEU A 164 -3.29 -21.36 -26.61
CA LEU A 164 -2.30 -20.64 -27.41
C LEU A 164 -1.31 -19.85 -26.55
N ALA A 165 -1.76 -19.22 -25.46
CA ALA A 165 -0.89 -18.52 -24.52
C ALA A 165 0.08 -19.50 -23.81
N ALA A 166 -0.42 -20.66 -23.39
CA ALA A 166 0.39 -21.72 -22.79
C ALA A 166 1.48 -22.24 -23.74
N LEU A 167 1.11 -22.48 -25.01
CA LEU A 167 2.06 -22.92 -26.05
C LEU A 167 3.13 -21.87 -26.38
N LYS A 168 2.77 -20.58 -26.40
CA LYS A 168 3.68 -19.50 -26.80
C LYS A 168 4.65 -19.09 -25.70
N PHE A 169 4.24 -19.14 -24.43
CA PHE A 169 5.01 -18.50 -23.35
C PHE A 169 5.36 -19.40 -22.16
N ARG A 170 4.65 -20.52 -21.95
CA ARG A 170 4.89 -21.43 -20.81
C ARG A 170 5.40 -22.81 -21.22
N LEU A 171 5.54 -23.06 -22.52
CA LEU A 171 6.03 -24.34 -23.02
C LEU A 171 7.52 -24.48 -22.73
N GLY A 172 7.87 -25.44 -21.87
CA GLY A 172 9.25 -25.79 -21.51
C GLY A 172 9.80 -26.94 -22.37
N LYS A 173 10.60 -27.83 -21.75
CA LYS A 173 11.16 -29.02 -22.40
C LYS A 173 10.04 -30.01 -22.78
N LEU A 174 10.06 -30.46 -24.04
CA LEU A 174 9.23 -31.55 -24.58
C LEU A 174 10.01 -32.87 -24.56
N PRO A 175 9.35 -34.04 -24.52
CA PRO A 175 7.90 -34.27 -24.47
C PRO A 175 7.33 -34.11 -23.05
N MET A 176 6.09 -33.63 -22.96
CA MET A 176 5.36 -33.43 -21.70
C MET A 176 4.03 -34.19 -21.76
N ASP A 177 3.64 -34.80 -20.64
CA ASP A 177 2.35 -35.47 -20.53
C ASP A 177 1.16 -34.49 -20.68
N VAL A 178 0.04 -34.98 -21.23
CA VAL A 178 -1.17 -34.18 -21.48
C VAL A 178 -1.77 -33.61 -20.19
N GLY A 179 -1.77 -34.38 -19.11
CA GLY A 179 -2.24 -33.95 -17.80
C GLY A 179 -1.28 -32.94 -17.15
N GLN A 180 0.03 -33.15 -17.33
CA GLN A 180 1.05 -32.21 -16.90
C GLN A 180 0.89 -30.86 -17.63
N PHE A 181 0.78 -30.87 -18.96
CA PHE A 181 0.56 -29.65 -19.75
C PHE A 181 -0.73 -28.90 -19.35
N TYR A 182 -1.82 -29.63 -19.11
CA TYR A 182 -3.09 -29.01 -18.68
C TYR A 182 -2.95 -28.31 -17.32
N SER A 183 -2.32 -28.96 -16.34
CA SER A 183 -2.20 -28.44 -14.97
C SER A 183 -1.14 -27.33 -14.82
N THR A 184 0.05 -27.50 -15.43
CA THR A 184 1.18 -26.60 -15.20
C THR A 184 1.25 -25.44 -16.20
N CYS A 185 0.74 -25.62 -17.42
CA CYS A 185 0.80 -24.59 -18.46
C CYS A 185 -0.57 -23.95 -18.72
N LEU A 186 -1.60 -24.75 -18.99
CA LEU A 186 -2.90 -24.24 -19.45
C LEU A 186 -3.72 -23.59 -18.33
N LEU A 187 -3.87 -24.25 -17.18
CA LEU A 187 -4.62 -23.70 -16.05
C LEU A 187 -3.96 -22.43 -15.49
N LYS A 188 -2.62 -22.36 -15.50
CA LYS A 188 -1.90 -21.18 -15.05
C LYS A 188 -2.01 -19.97 -15.98
N CYS A 189 -2.46 -20.14 -17.23
CA CYS A 189 -2.77 -19.05 -18.14
C CYS A 189 -4.16 -18.43 -17.92
N VAL A 190 -5.00 -19.06 -17.08
CA VAL A 190 -6.36 -18.59 -16.84
C VAL A 190 -6.33 -17.37 -15.89
N PRO A 191 -6.93 -16.23 -16.25
CA PRO A 191 -6.94 -15.04 -15.40
C PRO A 191 -7.65 -15.25 -14.06
N SER A 192 -7.14 -14.58 -13.03
CA SER A 192 -7.71 -14.48 -11.69
C SER A 192 -9.19 -14.07 -11.76
N GLY A 193 -10.08 -14.92 -11.28
CA GLY A 193 -11.54 -14.70 -11.33
C GLY A 193 -12.29 -15.42 -12.46
N ARG A 194 -11.61 -16.10 -13.39
CA ARG A 194 -12.26 -16.98 -14.39
C ARG A 194 -11.95 -18.45 -14.10
N ARG A 195 -12.91 -19.34 -14.41
CA ARG A 195 -12.72 -20.79 -14.36
C ARG A 195 -12.92 -21.40 -15.74
N LEU A 196 -12.02 -22.29 -16.12
CA LEU A 196 -12.13 -23.07 -17.34
C LEU A 196 -12.95 -24.33 -17.05
N ASP A 197 -14.19 -24.37 -17.55
CA ASP A 197 -15.08 -25.53 -17.38
C ASP A 197 -15.19 -26.32 -18.68
N MET A 198 -14.48 -27.46 -18.73
CA MET A 198 -14.45 -28.33 -19.91
C MET A 198 -15.82 -28.93 -20.24
N LYS A 199 -16.72 -29.10 -19.25
CA LYS A 199 -18.07 -29.66 -19.46
C LYS A 199 -18.97 -28.72 -20.26
N LYS A 200 -18.69 -27.41 -20.22
CA LYS A 200 -19.39 -26.38 -20.99
C LYS A 200 -18.80 -26.18 -22.39
N THR A 201 -17.75 -26.92 -22.74
CA THR A 201 -17.16 -26.92 -24.08
C THR A 201 -17.71 -28.07 -24.91
N LYS A 202 -17.65 -27.93 -26.26
CA LYS A 202 -18.06 -28.98 -27.21
C LYS A 202 -17.34 -30.32 -26.99
N TYR A 203 -16.14 -30.29 -26.40
CA TYR A 203 -15.27 -31.46 -26.31
C TYR A 203 -15.47 -32.29 -25.03
N LYS A 204 -16.01 -31.70 -23.95
CA LYS A 204 -16.25 -32.30 -22.62
C LYS A 204 -15.00 -32.87 -21.90
N LYS A 205 -13.94 -33.23 -22.62
CA LYS A 205 -12.62 -33.71 -22.16
C LYS A 205 -11.51 -32.99 -22.93
N PHE A 206 -10.40 -32.70 -22.26
CA PHE A 206 -9.24 -32.04 -22.88
C PHE A 206 -8.60 -32.91 -23.98
N SER A 207 -8.56 -34.23 -23.81
CA SER A 207 -8.06 -35.16 -24.83
C SER A 207 -8.87 -35.12 -26.13
N ALA A 208 -10.20 -34.93 -26.05
CA ALA A 208 -11.05 -34.80 -27.22
C ALA A 208 -10.81 -33.48 -27.97
N PHE A 209 -10.47 -32.41 -27.24
CA PHE A 209 -10.01 -31.15 -27.83
C PHE A 209 -8.65 -31.34 -28.52
N LEU A 210 -7.67 -31.94 -27.85
CA LEU A 210 -6.36 -32.18 -28.46
C LEU A 210 -6.45 -33.05 -29.72
N ASN A 211 -7.29 -34.09 -29.71
CA ASN A 211 -7.49 -34.93 -30.90
C ASN A 211 -8.06 -34.14 -32.07
N GLU A 212 -8.93 -33.16 -31.84
CA GLU A 212 -9.47 -32.31 -32.90
C GLU A 212 -8.43 -31.29 -33.39
N VAL A 213 -7.67 -30.69 -32.48
CA VAL A 213 -6.61 -29.73 -32.81
C VAL A 213 -5.42 -30.45 -33.49
N ASN A 214 -5.23 -31.75 -33.25
CA ASN A 214 -4.25 -32.60 -33.92
C ASN A 214 -4.75 -33.21 -35.25
N LYS A 215 -6.03 -33.02 -35.62
CA LYS A 215 -6.61 -33.48 -36.90
C LYS A 215 -6.47 -32.46 -38.03
N SER A 216 -6.20 -31.18 -37.73
CA SER A 216 -5.85 -30.21 -38.78
C SER A 216 -4.59 -30.68 -39.51
N LYS A 217 -4.48 -30.41 -40.81
CA LYS A 217 -3.55 -31.01 -41.80
C LYS A 217 -2.04 -31.04 -41.45
N ASP A 218 -1.62 -30.51 -40.30
CA ASP A 218 -0.24 -30.52 -39.81
C ASP A 218 -0.14 -31.18 -38.43
N GLY A 219 -0.27 -32.52 -38.42
CA GLY A 219 0.17 -33.44 -37.35
C GLY A 219 -0.25 -33.15 -35.90
N PRO A 220 0.16 -33.99 -34.94
CA PRO A 220 -0.12 -33.73 -33.54
C PRO A 220 0.75 -32.60 -32.98
N LEU A 221 0.11 -31.51 -32.54
CA LEU A 221 0.74 -30.30 -31.98
C LEU A 221 1.60 -30.56 -30.73
N VAL A 222 1.32 -31.64 -30.01
CA VAL A 222 2.10 -32.05 -28.82
C VAL A 222 3.42 -32.73 -29.21
N PHE A 223 3.59 -33.09 -30.49
CA PHE A 223 4.78 -33.79 -31.01
C PHE A 223 5.60 -32.99 -32.04
N LEU A 224 5.17 -31.80 -32.47
CA LEU A 224 5.85 -31.08 -33.54
C LEU A 224 7.02 -30.20 -33.05
N TYR A 225 8.23 -30.73 -33.22
CA TYR A 225 9.43 -29.96 -33.51
C TYR A 225 9.19 -29.14 -34.80
N LYS A 226 9.41 -27.81 -34.76
CA LYS A 226 9.17 -26.77 -35.80
C LYS A 226 7.76 -26.12 -35.81
N PHE A 227 7.69 -25.05 -35.02
CA PHE A 227 6.72 -23.95 -35.04
C PHE A 227 6.55 -23.29 -36.42
N ARG A 228 5.39 -23.46 -37.07
CA ARG A 228 4.88 -22.49 -38.06
C ARG A 228 3.35 -22.44 -38.09
N TYR A 229 2.76 -21.53 -37.31
CA TYR A 229 1.36 -21.10 -37.51
C TYR A 229 1.28 -19.56 -37.59
N HIS A 230 0.57 -19.04 -38.59
CA HIS A 230 0.21 -17.62 -38.71
C HIS A 230 -0.68 -17.14 -37.54
N SER A 231 -1.44 -18.04 -36.92
CA SER A 231 -2.30 -17.78 -35.75
C SER A 231 -1.53 -17.55 -34.44
N LEU A 232 -0.30 -18.07 -34.31
CA LEU A 232 0.59 -17.81 -33.16
C LEU A 232 1.35 -16.48 -33.31
N ARG A 233 1.67 -16.09 -34.56
CA ARG A 233 2.32 -14.80 -34.88
C ARG A 233 1.40 -13.61 -34.63
N SER A 234 0.09 -13.75 -34.89
CA SER A 234 -0.91 -12.69 -34.71
C SER A 234 -1.56 -12.66 -33.31
N PHE A 235 -1.21 -13.59 -32.41
CA PHE A 235 -1.78 -13.61 -31.06
C PHE A 235 -1.22 -12.47 -30.20
N THR A 236 -2.10 -11.51 -29.89
CA THR A 236 -1.89 -10.44 -28.91
C THR A 236 -2.44 -10.87 -27.54
N ILE A 237 -1.63 -10.68 -26.49
CA ILE A 237 -2.02 -10.94 -25.10
C ILE A 237 -3.15 -9.99 -24.74
N SER A 238 -4.23 -10.49 -24.12
CA SER A 238 -5.35 -9.65 -23.71
C SER A 238 -5.61 -9.76 -22.21
N ASP A 239 -5.95 -10.96 -21.73
CA ASP A 239 -6.31 -11.21 -20.33
C ASP A 239 -5.53 -12.40 -19.73
N GLU A 240 -4.68 -13.09 -20.51
CA GLU A 240 -4.04 -14.36 -20.13
C GLU A 240 -2.79 -14.13 -19.25
N VAL A 241 -2.58 -14.97 -18.23
CA VAL A 241 -1.44 -14.85 -17.29
C VAL A 241 -0.20 -15.54 -17.87
N VAL A 242 0.69 -14.74 -18.44
CA VAL A 242 1.83 -15.21 -19.24
C VAL A 242 3.07 -15.54 -18.40
N GLN A 243 3.26 -14.85 -17.28
CA GLN A 243 4.34 -15.11 -16.32
C GLN A 243 3.71 -15.47 -14.98
N ASP A 244 4.35 -16.38 -14.24
CA ASP A 244 4.02 -16.52 -12.82
C ASP A 244 4.32 -15.17 -12.17
N GLU A 245 3.36 -14.58 -11.45
CA GLU A 245 3.66 -13.48 -10.54
C GLU A 245 4.86 -13.96 -9.73
N GLN A 246 6.00 -13.27 -9.88
CA GLN A 246 7.15 -13.51 -9.02
C GLN A 246 6.59 -13.49 -7.62
N ARG A 247 6.61 -14.64 -6.92
CA ARG A 247 6.27 -14.70 -5.50
C ARG A 247 6.99 -13.52 -4.90
N ALA A 248 6.23 -12.51 -4.45
CA ALA A 248 6.80 -11.34 -3.82
C ALA A 248 7.74 -11.91 -2.78
N THR A 249 9.04 -11.82 -3.04
CA THR A 249 10.02 -12.26 -2.08
C THR A 249 9.70 -11.40 -0.89
N ILE A 250 9.37 -12.01 0.25
CA ILE A 250 9.09 -11.29 1.49
C ILE A 250 10.42 -10.62 1.86
N CYS A 251 10.72 -9.52 1.20
CA CYS A 251 11.89 -8.72 1.43
C CYS A 251 11.48 -7.87 2.61
N GLY A 252 12.07 -8.14 3.77
CA GLY A 252 11.87 -7.30 4.94
C GLY A 252 12.23 -5.83 4.65
N PRO A 253 11.87 -4.93 5.57
CA PRO A 253 12.19 -3.51 5.41
C PRO A 253 13.71 -3.32 5.25
N LYS A 254 14.11 -2.48 4.29
CA LYS A 254 15.52 -2.15 4.04
C LYS A 254 15.91 -0.95 4.88
N ILE A 255 17.01 -1.07 5.61
CA ILE A 255 17.56 0.00 6.44
C ILE A 255 18.78 0.57 5.74
N CYS A 256 18.80 1.89 5.54
CA CYS A 256 19.93 2.60 4.92
C CYS A 256 20.39 3.73 5.84
N GLU A 257 21.69 3.82 6.08
CA GLU A 257 22.29 4.87 6.90
C GLU A 257 22.78 6.04 6.05
N PHE A 258 22.49 7.25 6.52
CA PHE A 258 22.79 8.52 5.88
C PHE A 258 23.24 9.56 6.91
N TYR A 259 23.72 10.68 6.42
CA TYR A 259 23.99 11.89 7.20
C TYR A 259 23.14 13.02 6.63
N SER A 260 22.39 13.68 7.51
CA SER A 260 21.61 14.86 7.16
C SER A 260 22.48 16.11 7.28
N VAL A 261 22.48 16.92 6.23
CA VAL A 261 23.29 18.15 6.12
C VAL A 261 22.84 19.17 7.17
N THR A 262 23.79 19.63 7.98
CA THR A 262 23.64 20.68 8.99
C THR A 262 24.19 22.01 8.49
N ASP A 263 23.79 23.12 9.11
CA ASP A 263 24.22 24.46 8.68
C ASP A 263 25.74 24.64 8.77
N THR A 264 26.39 23.99 9.72
CA THR A 264 27.83 24.09 9.94
C THR A 264 28.64 23.58 8.76
N VAL A 265 28.18 22.54 8.06
CA VAL A 265 28.92 21.94 6.93
C VAL A 265 28.51 22.52 5.57
N LEU A 266 27.44 23.33 5.53
CA LEU A 266 26.93 23.92 4.29
C LEU A 266 27.97 24.73 3.51
N PRO A 267 28.87 25.53 4.12
CA PRO A 267 29.86 26.30 3.36
C PRO A 267 30.73 25.42 2.46
N ILE A 268 31.20 24.28 2.98
CA ILE A 268 32.02 23.31 2.23
C ILE A 268 31.21 22.70 1.08
N LEU A 269 29.96 22.30 1.36
CA LEU A 269 29.12 21.64 0.36
C LEU A 269 28.74 22.59 -0.78
N ARG A 270 28.45 23.86 -0.47
CA ARG A 270 28.04 24.88 -1.46
C ARG A 270 29.13 25.19 -2.49
N CYS A 271 30.40 25.09 -2.13
CA CYS A 271 31.50 25.25 -3.09
C CYS A 271 31.54 24.11 -4.12
N CYS A 272 31.04 22.93 -3.78
CA CYS A 272 31.03 21.77 -4.66
C CYS A 272 29.74 21.61 -5.47
N GLY A 273 28.61 22.20 -5.03
CA GLY A 273 27.32 22.14 -5.71
C GLY A 273 26.16 22.74 -4.91
N ASN A 274 24.93 22.65 -5.43
CA ASN A 274 23.74 23.24 -4.80
C ASN A 274 23.13 22.33 -3.72
N TYR A 275 23.81 22.20 -2.58
CA TYR A 275 23.32 21.43 -1.44
C TYR A 275 22.48 22.26 -0.47
N THR A 276 21.45 21.64 0.10
CA THR A 276 20.51 22.29 1.03
C THR A 276 20.52 21.66 2.43
N LYS A 277 20.13 22.45 3.44
CA LYS A 277 20.00 21.96 4.81
C LYS A 277 18.99 20.82 4.87
N GLY A 278 19.34 19.73 5.54
CA GLY A 278 18.48 18.58 5.72
C GLY A 278 18.60 17.51 4.63
N GLN A 279 19.30 17.79 3.53
CA GLN A 279 19.58 16.81 2.48
C GLN A 279 20.32 15.59 3.06
N LEU A 280 19.98 14.39 2.58
CA LEU A 280 20.59 13.14 3.04
C LEU A 280 21.74 12.77 2.10
N LEU A 281 22.90 12.48 2.69
CA LEU A 281 24.10 12.07 1.97
C LEU A 281 24.66 10.77 2.55
N ALA A 282 25.11 9.88 1.67
CA ALA A 282 25.84 8.68 2.03
C ALA A 282 27.31 8.98 2.34
N VAL A 283 27.99 8.06 3.03
CA VAL A 283 29.41 8.20 3.38
C VAL A 283 30.30 8.37 2.14
N SER A 284 30.00 7.64 1.07
CA SER A 284 30.71 7.73 -0.21
C SER A 284 30.58 9.11 -0.85
N GLU A 285 29.38 9.67 -0.84
CA GLU A 285 29.08 10.99 -1.39
C GLU A 285 29.81 12.07 -0.59
N ILE A 286 29.78 12.00 0.74
CA ILE A 286 30.51 12.95 1.60
C ILE A 286 32.01 12.89 1.31
N ARG A 287 32.57 11.69 1.18
CA ARG A 287 33.99 11.51 0.85
C ARG A 287 34.33 12.15 -0.49
N GLN A 288 33.52 11.92 -1.52
CA GLN A 288 33.72 12.52 -2.84
C GLN A 288 33.64 14.05 -2.77
N ILE A 289 32.60 14.60 -2.13
CA ILE A 289 32.40 16.05 -2.03
C ILE A 289 33.55 16.73 -1.27
N VAL A 290 34.01 16.15 -0.17
CA VAL A 290 35.14 16.69 0.61
C VAL A 290 36.45 16.59 -0.19
N THR A 291 36.68 15.48 -0.90
CA THR A 291 37.85 15.35 -1.78
C THR A 291 37.83 16.38 -2.91
N ASP A 292 36.68 16.62 -3.52
CA ASP A 292 36.53 17.60 -4.60
C ASP A 292 36.63 19.04 -4.10
N TYR A 293 36.26 19.31 -2.84
CA TYR A 293 36.47 20.60 -2.20
C TYR A 293 37.95 20.88 -2.01
N VAL A 294 38.67 19.95 -1.36
CA VAL A 294 40.11 20.11 -1.06
C VAL A 294 40.92 20.28 -2.34
N LYS A 295 40.58 19.56 -3.42
CA LYS A 295 41.25 19.69 -4.72
C LYS A 295 41.03 21.04 -5.40
N ARG A 296 39.92 21.74 -5.11
CA ARG A 296 39.56 23.01 -5.75
C ARG A 296 40.04 24.23 -4.95
N GLU A 297 39.76 24.25 -3.66
CA GLU A 297 39.88 25.45 -2.83
C GLU A 297 41.13 25.47 -1.93
N VAL A 298 41.74 24.30 -1.65
CA VAL A 298 42.85 24.21 -0.69
C VAL A 298 44.19 24.13 -1.39
N CYS A 299 45.04 25.13 -1.17
CA CYS A 299 46.44 25.11 -1.63
C CYS A 299 47.34 24.40 -0.60
N GLY A 300 48.00 23.31 -1.00
CA GLY A 300 48.93 22.57 -0.13
C GLY A 300 48.36 21.29 0.48
N TYR A 301 47.78 20.43 -0.36
CA TYR A 301 47.45 19.06 0.00
C TYR A 301 48.50 18.08 -0.55
N SER A 302 48.80 17.04 0.24
CA SER A 302 49.60 15.88 -0.14
C SER A 302 48.71 14.63 -0.11
N TYR A 303 49.26 13.48 -0.50
CA TYR A 303 48.55 12.21 -0.48
C TYR A 303 48.14 11.78 0.95
N LEU A 304 48.89 12.20 1.97
CA LEU A 304 48.63 11.88 3.39
C LEU A 304 48.05 13.03 4.20
N THR A 305 48.45 14.26 3.89
CA THR A 305 48.21 15.43 4.75
C THR A 305 47.56 16.57 3.99
N ILE A 306 46.72 17.34 4.67
CA ILE A 306 45.96 18.47 4.12
C ILE A 306 46.20 19.65 5.04
N ARG A 307 46.60 20.80 4.48
CA ARG A 307 46.61 22.07 5.20
C ARG A 307 45.20 22.62 5.28
N LEU A 308 44.73 22.97 6.48
CA LEU A 308 43.37 23.48 6.68
C LEU A 308 43.25 24.92 6.19
N ASP A 309 42.24 25.18 5.35
CA ASP A 309 41.80 26.54 5.02
C ASP A 309 40.90 27.10 6.14
N PRO A 310 40.59 28.41 6.14
CA PRO A 310 39.75 29.00 7.18
C PRO A 310 38.37 28.34 7.33
N ILE A 311 37.79 27.85 6.23
CA ILE A 311 36.48 27.20 6.22
C ILE A 311 36.57 25.80 6.87
N LEU A 312 37.52 24.96 6.47
CA LEU A 312 37.71 23.64 7.10
C LEU A 312 38.14 23.78 8.56
N ALA A 313 38.96 24.77 8.90
CA ALA A 313 39.36 25.05 10.28
C ALA A 313 38.15 25.41 11.16
N ASP A 314 37.25 26.27 10.67
CA ASP A 314 36.02 26.65 11.40
C ASP A 314 35.07 25.46 11.59
N VAL A 315 34.85 24.67 10.54
CA VAL A 315 33.94 23.51 10.59
C VAL A 315 34.48 22.39 11.46
N THR A 316 35.77 22.04 11.31
CA THR A 316 36.38 20.90 12.01
C THR A 316 36.86 21.23 13.41
N ARG A 317 37.17 22.50 13.69
CA ARG A 317 37.77 22.98 14.96
C ARG A 317 39.00 22.17 15.38
N ILE A 318 39.84 21.79 14.42
CA ILE A 318 41.10 21.09 14.68
C ILE A 318 42.14 22.11 15.13
N ALA A 319 42.87 21.82 16.22
CA ALA A 319 43.81 22.76 16.84
C ALA A 319 45.16 22.91 16.09
N GLY A 320 45.35 22.20 14.98
CA GLY A 320 46.58 22.23 14.18
C GLY A 320 46.30 22.63 12.73
N GLU A 321 47.31 23.18 12.04
CA GLU A 321 47.18 23.62 10.64
C GLU A 321 47.12 22.47 9.63
N VAL A 322 47.49 21.25 10.02
CA VAL A 322 47.58 20.09 9.13
C VAL A 322 46.80 18.90 9.71
N THR A 323 46.06 18.20 8.87
CA THR A 323 45.28 17.01 9.23
C THR A 323 45.40 15.91 8.17
N ASP A 324 45.05 14.68 8.53
CA ASP A 324 44.92 13.56 7.59
C ASP A 324 43.49 13.45 7.02
N TRP A 325 43.37 12.80 5.86
CA TRP A 325 42.10 12.63 5.14
C TRP A 325 41.01 11.95 5.99
N ASN A 326 41.38 10.95 6.80
CA ASN A 326 40.40 10.19 7.56
C ASN A 326 39.86 11.01 8.74
N THR A 327 40.74 11.68 9.49
CA THR A 327 40.33 12.58 10.58
C THR A 327 39.49 13.74 10.06
N LEU A 328 39.86 14.35 8.92
CA LEU A 328 39.06 15.41 8.30
C LEU A 328 37.64 14.94 7.99
N ILE A 329 37.49 13.81 7.29
CA ILE A 329 36.18 13.27 6.91
C ILE A 329 35.36 12.89 8.16
N GLN A 330 35.98 12.27 9.16
CA GLN A 330 35.30 11.91 10.41
C GLN A 330 34.83 13.15 11.19
N LYS A 331 35.65 14.21 11.24
CA LYS A 331 35.26 15.48 11.88
C LYS A 331 34.09 16.14 11.16
N ILE A 332 34.11 16.18 9.83
CA ILE A 332 32.99 16.71 9.03
C ILE A 332 31.72 15.88 9.25
N GLN A 333 31.82 14.54 9.22
CA GLN A 333 30.70 13.64 9.51
C GLN A 333 30.15 13.84 10.92
N SER A 334 31.00 14.09 11.91
CA SER A 334 30.57 14.36 13.29
C SER A 334 29.76 15.65 13.46
N LYS A 335 29.89 16.60 12.53
CA LYS A 335 29.11 17.84 12.48
C LYS A 335 27.77 17.68 11.75
N MET A 336 27.58 16.57 11.03
CA MET A 336 26.32 16.22 10.38
C MET A 336 25.44 15.38 11.30
N THR A 337 24.13 15.34 11.04
CA THR A 337 23.19 14.56 11.85
C THR A 337 23.05 13.15 11.29
N LYS A 338 23.54 12.14 12.03
CA LYS A 338 23.31 10.72 11.70
C LYS A 338 21.81 10.47 11.55
N THR A 339 21.43 9.90 10.42
CA THR A 339 20.04 9.70 10.04
C THR A 339 19.94 8.34 9.34
N PHE A 340 18.96 7.52 9.68
CA PHE A 340 18.70 6.31 8.90
C PHE A 340 17.31 6.39 8.28
N VAL A 341 17.17 5.72 7.13
CA VAL A 341 15.94 5.64 6.36
C VAL A 341 15.51 4.18 6.33
N LEU A 342 14.28 3.94 6.76
CA LEU A 342 13.64 2.65 6.72
C LEU A 342 12.70 2.61 5.51
N ARG A 343 13.04 1.79 4.51
CA ARG A 343 12.23 1.60 3.31
C ARG A 343 11.41 0.33 3.46
N MET A 344 10.11 0.52 3.60
CA MET A 344 9.14 -0.57 3.72
C MET A 344 8.88 -1.23 2.35
N PRO A 345 8.40 -2.49 2.32
CA PRO A 345 8.13 -3.21 1.07
C PRO A 345 6.99 -2.60 0.25
N ASP A 346 6.12 -1.82 0.89
CA ASP A 346 5.02 -1.08 0.26
C ASP A 346 5.45 0.26 -0.34
N GLY A 347 6.74 0.59 -0.28
CA GLY A 347 7.32 1.83 -0.79
C GLY A 347 7.29 3.00 0.21
N ARG A 348 6.73 2.83 1.41
CA ARG A 348 6.79 3.88 2.44
C ARG A 348 8.22 4.04 2.97
N GLU A 349 8.67 5.28 3.09
CA GLU A 349 9.97 5.61 3.69
C GLU A 349 9.79 6.33 5.01
N LEU A 350 10.47 5.86 6.05
CA LEU A 350 10.49 6.46 7.37
C LEU A 350 11.90 6.99 7.67
N VAL A 351 12.04 8.31 7.72
CA VAL A 351 13.31 8.99 8.00
C VAL A 351 13.42 9.25 9.50
N ARG A 352 14.52 8.79 10.11
CA ARG A 352 14.79 8.95 11.54
C ARG A 352 16.14 9.65 11.74
N LYS A 353 16.09 10.91 12.21
CA LYS A 353 17.27 11.76 12.48
C LYS A 353 17.95 11.44 13.81
N ILE A 354 18.25 10.17 14.02
CA ILE A 354 18.97 9.66 15.18
C ILE A 354 20.03 8.67 14.71
N SER A 355 21.08 8.49 15.53
CA SER A 355 21.98 7.37 15.34
C SER A 355 21.19 6.07 15.47
N MET A 356 21.36 5.14 14.53
CA MET A 356 20.63 3.88 14.51
C MET A 356 20.79 3.14 15.85
N PRO A 357 19.72 3.03 16.68
CA PRO A 357 19.83 2.36 17.97
C PRO A 357 19.72 0.85 17.79
N LYS A 358 20.32 0.09 18.71
CA LYS A 358 20.15 -1.38 18.72
C LYS A 358 18.86 -1.74 19.44
N ILE A 359 18.10 -2.70 18.90
CA ILE A 359 17.01 -3.35 19.65
C ILE A 359 17.67 -4.06 20.83
N THR A 360 17.25 -3.73 22.04
CA THR A 360 17.87 -4.24 23.26
C THR A 360 16.87 -5.06 24.04
N PHE A 361 17.24 -6.30 24.35
CA PHE A 361 16.53 -7.19 25.27
C PHE A 361 17.28 -7.20 26.60
N LYS A 362 16.64 -6.78 27.70
CA LYS A 362 17.22 -6.83 29.04
C LYS A 362 16.36 -7.68 29.95
N VAL A 363 16.97 -8.48 30.82
CA VAL A 363 16.24 -9.23 31.86
C VAL A 363 16.54 -8.57 33.19
N GLU A 364 15.50 -8.07 33.87
CA GLU A 364 15.61 -7.43 35.18
C GLU A 364 14.81 -8.20 36.22
N THR A 365 15.18 -8.06 37.49
CA THR A 365 14.48 -8.67 38.62
C THR A 365 13.74 -7.57 39.37
N ARG A 366 12.40 -7.55 39.34
CA ARG A 366 11.59 -6.43 39.90
C ARG A 366 11.18 -6.61 41.36
N SER A 367 10.97 -7.86 41.79
CA SER A 367 10.51 -8.16 43.16
C SER A 367 10.77 -9.63 43.52
N GLY A 368 11.58 -9.90 44.54
CA GLY A 368 12.01 -11.26 44.88
C GLY A 368 12.72 -11.94 43.71
N ASN A 369 12.46 -13.23 43.46
CA ASN A 369 13.02 -13.97 42.31
C ASN A 369 12.26 -13.78 40.99
N LYS A 370 11.33 -12.81 40.91
CA LYS A 370 10.55 -12.58 39.69
C LYS A 370 11.36 -11.79 38.67
N LYS A 371 11.63 -12.45 37.54
CA LYS A 371 12.29 -11.87 36.36
C LYS A 371 11.26 -11.25 35.41
N VAL A 372 11.65 -10.17 34.75
CA VAL A 372 10.92 -9.54 33.67
C VAL A 372 11.87 -9.29 32.50
N THR A 373 11.37 -9.41 31.27
CA THR A 373 12.11 -9.12 30.04
C THR A 373 11.65 -7.77 29.50
N LEU A 374 12.59 -6.84 29.32
CA LEU A 374 12.39 -5.51 28.77
C LEU A 374 12.87 -5.48 27.32
N ILE A 375 12.06 -4.91 26.43
CA ILE A 375 12.36 -4.76 25.00
C ILE A 375 12.30 -3.28 24.64
N ASN A 376 13.42 -2.75 24.13
CA ASN A 376 13.60 -1.32 23.85
C ASN A 376 13.82 -1.03 22.35
N ASN A 377 13.55 0.22 21.96
CA ASN A 377 13.87 0.81 20.65
C ASN A 377 13.09 0.22 19.45
N LEU A 378 11.98 -0.48 19.67
CA LEU A 378 11.19 -1.09 18.59
C LEU A 378 10.47 -0.07 17.71
N ALA A 379 9.91 0.98 18.31
CA ALA A 379 9.12 1.99 17.59
C ALA A 379 9.94 2.77 16.56
N VAL A 380 11.25 2.85 16.78
CA VAL A 380 12.22 3.46 15.87
C VAL A 380 12.22 2.77 14.51
N PHE A 381 12.02 1.45 14.49
CA PHE A 381 11.94 0.60 13.29
C PHE A 381 10.51 0.49 12.71
N GLY A 382 9.58 1.34 13.14
CA GLY A 382 8.21 1.31 12.65
C GLY A 382 7.39 0.11 13.16
N ILE A 383 7.88 -0.60 14.16
CA ILE A 383 7.17 -1.73 14.79
C ILE A 383 6.13 -1.16 15.77
N ASP A 384 4.87 -1.55 15.59
CA ASP A 384 3.78 -1.19 16.50
C ASP A 384 3.90 -1.99 17.80
N THR A 385 4.32 -1.31 18.86
CA THR A 385 4.56 -1.91 20.17
C THR A 385 3.29 -2.48 20.80
N LYS A 386 2.11 -1.91 20.52
CA LYS A 386 0.84 -2.40 21.07
C LYS A 386 0.43 -3.71 20.42
N LYS A 387 0.56 -3.80 19.09
CA LYS A 387 0.29 -5.04 18.34
C LYS A 387 1.25 -6.14 18.75
N LEU A 388 2.55 -5.82 18.81
CA LEU A 388 3.55 -6.80 19.23
C LEU A 388 3.31 -7.27 20.67
N CYS A 389 2.94 -6.36 21.58
CA CYS A 389 2.60 -6.71 22.96
C CYS A 389 1.44 -7.72 23.03
N GLN A 390 0.36 -7.51 22.24
CA GLN A 390 -0.76 -8.46 22.16
C GLN A 390 -0.34 -9.81 21.59
N GLN A 391 0.51 -9.84 20.55
CA GLN A 391 1.02 -11.09 19.97
C GLN A 391 1.84 -11.88 21.00
N ILE A 392 2.75 -11.20 21.71
CA ILE A 392 3.56 -11.83 22.77
C ILE A 392 2.66 -12.40 23.87
N GLN A 393 1.61 -11.69 24.29
CA GLN A 393 0.69 -12.20 25.32
C GLN A 393 0.02 -13.52 24.92
N VAL A 394 -0.42 -13.61 23.66
CA VAL A 394 -1.13 -14.78 23.14
C VAL A 394 -0.18 -15.95 22.95
N GLU A 395 0.97 -15.72 22.31
CA GLU A 395 1.86 -16.79 21.89
C GLU A 395 2.80 -17.27 23.00
N ALA A 396 3.33 -16.36 23.84
CA ALA A 396 4.17 -16.72 24.98
C ALA A 396 3.37 -16.96 26.27
N ALA A 397 2.02 -16.92 26.19
CA ALA A 397 1.09 -17.14 27.31
C ALA A 397 1.47 -16.39 28.60
N THR A 398 1.97 -15.16 28.46
CA THR A 398 2.49 -14.35 29.56
C THR A 398 1.93 -12.93 29.53
N SER A 399 1.99 -12.23 30.66
CA SER A 399 1.61 -10.82 30.71
C SER A 399 2.68 -9.96 30.05
N ALA A 400 2.28 -9.11 29.10
CA ALA A 400 3.12 -8.08 28.52
C ALA A 400 2.44 -6.71 28.65
N THR A 401 3.22 -5.67 28.88
CA THR A 401 2.71 -4.30 29.05
C THR A 401 3.62 -3.32 28.32
N THR A 402 3.09 -2.18 27.92
CA THR A 402 3.84 -1.12 27.24
C THR A 402 3.94 0.09 28.15
N THR A 403 5.14 0.61 28.33
CA THR A 403 5.44 1.81 29.13
C THR A 403 6.06 2.88 28.23
N ASN A 404 5.53 4.10 28.26
CA ASN A 404 5.93 5.17 27.34
C ASN A 404 7.13 5.99 27.83
N GLU A 405 7.44 5.95 29.12
CA GLU A 405 8.41 6.82 29.79
C GLU A 405 9.53 6.00 30.44
N ALA A 406 10.23 5.17 29.67
CA ALA A 406 11.38 4.43 30.19
C ALA A 406 12.69 5.20 29.94
N PRO A 407 13.64 5.20 30.89
CA PRO A 407 14.94 5.85 30.70
C PRO A 407 15.78 5.08 29.67
N ASN A 408 16.55 5.82 28.85
CA ASN A 408 17.44 5.28 27.83
C ASN A 408 16.74 4.45 26.73
N CYS A 409 15.49 4.75 26.38
CA CYS A 409 14.82 4.15 25.24
C CYS A 409 14.22 5.18 24.29
N GLU A 410 14.35 4.89 23.00
CA GLU A 410 13.71 5.67 21.94
C GLU A 410 12.29 5.13 21.72
N GLY A 411 11.32 5.75 22.38
CA GLY A 411 9.91 5.38 22.33
C GLY A 411 9.47 4.39 23.42
N PRO A 412 8.33 3.70 23.23
CA PRO A 412 7.75 2.83 24.25
C PRO A 412 8.60 1.58 24.51
N GLN A 413 8.78 1.23 25.78
CA GLN A 413 9.37 -0.01 26.26
C GLN A 413 8.28 -1.07 26.47
N ILE A 414 8.50 -2.29 25.97
CA ILE A 414 7.66 -3.45 26.26
C ILE A 414 8.25 -4.21 27.44
N THR A 415 7.43 -4.48 28.45
CA THR A 415 7.78 -5.28 29.62
C THR A 415 6.99 -6.58 29.59
N VAL A 416 7.69 -7.71 29.56
CA VAL A 416 7.13 -9.06 29.51
C VAL A 416 7.47 -9.80 30.79
N LEU A 417 6.51 -10.51 31.38
CA LEU A 417 6.73 -11.25 32.62
C LEU A 417 7.49 -12.56 32.35
N GLY A 418 8.51 -12.84 33.17
CA GLY A 418 9.42 -13.98 33.00
C GLY A 418 10.67 -13.65 32.16
N ASN A 419 11.54 -14.66 32.01
CA ASN A 419 12.67 -14.61 31.08
C ASN A 419 12.25 -15.21 29.73
N GLN A 420 11.96 -14.35 28.76
CA GLN A 420 11.35 -14.74 27.47
C GLN A 420 12.26 -14.41 26.28
N VAL A 421 13.55 -14.14 26.51
CA VAL A 421 14.48 -13.66 25.46
C VAL A 421 14.58 -14.64 24.29
N LEU A 422 14.66 -15.94 24.57
CA LEU A 422 14.77 -16.98 23.53
C LEU A 422 13.52 -17.03 22.65
N ASP A 423 12.34 -17.04 23.26
CA ASP A 423 11.07 -17.08 22.54
C ASP A 423 10.90 -15.81 21.69
N LEU A 424 11.30 -14.65 22.23
CA LEU A 424 11.24 -13.36 21.53
C LEU A 424 12.22 -13.27 20.34
N CYS A 425 13.40 -13.89 20.43
CA CYS A 425 14.35 -13.94 19.33
C CYS A 425 13.79 -14.71 18.12
N VAL A 426 12.95 -15.73 18.32
CA VAL A 426 12.32 -16.48 17.23
C VAL A 426 11.39 -15.59 16.38
N TYR A 427 10.76 -14.57 16.97
CA TYR A 427 9.93 -13.60 16.23
C TYR A 427 10.73 -12.67 15.33
N SER A 428 12.03 -12.48 15.59
CA SER A 428 12.86 -11.60 14.75
C SER A 428 13.29 -12.24 13.44
N TYR A 429 13.15 -13.57 13.30
CA TYR A 429 13.60 -14.36 12.15
C TYR A 429 12.47 -14.80 11.20
N LYS A 430 11.20 -14.59 11.58
CA LYS A 430 10.01 -14.87 10.75
C LYS A 430 9.49 -13.56 10.16
#